data_AF-A0A940SKB3-F1
#
_entry.id   AF-A0A940SKB3-F1
#
_cell.length_a   1.000
_cell.length_b   1.000
_cell.length_c   1.000
_cell.angle_alpha   90.00
_cell.angle_beta   90.00
_cell.angle_gamma   90.00
#
_symmetry.space_group_name_H-M   'P 1'
#
loop_
_entity.id
_entity.type
_entity.pdbx_description
1 polymer ?
#
loop_
_entity_poly.entity_id
_entity_poly.type
_entity_poly.pdbx_seq_one_letter_code
_entity_poly.pdbx_strand_id
1 'polypeptide(L)'
;MLSKPDIGWTVFSLGDFQAEVSYLVDIPFDWLISCKNALKHNIPASFFLELEGESCIVASYGNDTHIIYNHHDGAYTLTTVHGVDFMDLSAMLLKDIRLYFEDWVTWYNFEQTESDFARRRVALKALIEETEAYLAAIAKKCNKQL
;
A
#
# COMPACT_ATOMS: atom_id res chain seq x y z
N MET A 1 -2.02 2.00 -6.91
CA MET A 1 -0.64 1.77 -7.33
C MET A 1 0.18 3.02 -7.08
N LEU A 2 1.48 2.86 -6.81
CA LEU A 2 2.38 3.88 -6.28
C LEU A 2 3.40 4.34 -7.32
N SER A 3 3.64 5.65 -7.40
CA SER A 3 4.77 6.19 -8.15
C SER A 3 6.10 5.93 -7.42
N LYS A 4 7.21 6.21 -8.09
CA LYS A 4 8.52 6.27 -7.45
C LYS A 4 8.44 7.22 -6.23
N PRO A 5 8.92 6.82 -5.04
CA PRO A 5 8.93 7.73 -3.91
C PRO A 5 10.02 8.79 -4.07
N ASP A 6 9.75 10.00 -3.59
CA ASP A 6 10.68 11.11 -3.54
C ASP A 6 10.63 11.75 -2.15
N ILE A 7 11.71 11.60 -1.38
CA ILE A 7 11.80 12.10 0.01
C ILE A 7 10.57 11.68 0.85
N GLY A 8 10.15 10.42 0.67
CA GLY A 8 9.03 9.84 1.39
C GLY A 8 7.62 10.19 0.87
N TRP A 9 7.53 11.05 -0.15
CA TRP A 9 6.30 11.29 -0.89
C TRP A 9 6.13 10.28 -2.01
N THR A 10 4.90 9.87 -2.31
CA THR A 10 4.57 9.12 -3.53
C THR A 10 3.17 9.48 -3.99
N VAL A 11 2.83 9.19 -5.24
CA VAL A 11 1.48 9.32 -5.77
C VAL A 11 0.80 7.97 -5.72
N PHE A 12 -0.31 7.88 -4.97
CA PHE A 12 -1.24 6.78 -5.05
C PHE A 12 -2.25 7.03 -6.17
N SER A 13 -2.48 6.02 -7.01
CA SER A 13 -3.47 6.06 -8.09
C SER A 13 -4.28 4.77 -8.15
N LEU A 14 -5.60 4.85 -8.30
CA LEU A 14 -6.45 3.67 -8.49
C LEU A 14 -7.72 4.06 -9.26
N GLY A 15 -7.91 3.46 -10.44
CA GLY A 15 -8.93 3.93 -11.37
C GLY A 15 -8.66 5.39 -11.75
N ASP A 16 -9.67 6.25 -11.64
CA ASP A 16 -9.54 7.69 -11.87
C ASP A 16 -9.09 8.48 -10.64
N PHE A 17 -8.97 7.82 -9.47
CA PHE A 17 -8.50 8.47 -8.26
C PHE A 17 -6.97 8.59 -8.27
N GLN A 18 -6.47 9.77 -7.91
CA GLN A 18 -5.05 10.03 -7.74
C GLN A 18 -4.84 11.00 -6.57
N ALA A 19 -3.84 10.73 -5.74
CA ALA A 19 -3.48 11.61 -4.65
C ALA A 19 -2.01 11.46 -4.24
N GLU A 20 -1.37 12.57 -3.88
CA GLU A 20 -0.06 12.56 -3.23
C GLU A 20 -0.23 12.11 -1.78
N VAL A 21 0.65 11.22 -1.33
CA VAL A 21 0.62 10.66 0.02
C VAL A 21 1.97 10.88 0.69
N SER A 22 1.90 11.31 1.95
CA SER A 22 3.06 11.79 2.68
C SER A 22 3.73 10.69 3.51
N TYR A 23 4.97 10.98 3.89
CA TYR A 23 5.81 10.15 4.74
C TYR A 23 5.41 10.11 6.22
N LEU A 24 4.32 10.76 6.60
CA LEU A 24 3.83 10.71 7.98
C LEU A 24 3.41 9.28 8.40
N VAL A 25 3.34 8.36 7.44
CA VAL A 25 3.22 6.90 7.64
C VAL A 25 4.32 6.16 6.88
N ASP A 26 4.68 4.96 7.35
CA ASP A 26 5.67 4.13 6.67
C ASP A 26 4.96 3.28 5.61
N ILE A 27 4.58 3.94 4.51
CA ILE A 27 3.79 3.39 3.39
C ILE A 27 4.14 1.93 3.06
N PRO A 28 5.40 1.57 2.74
CA PRO A 28 5.71 0.19 2.35
C PRO A 28 5.50 -0.81 3.49
N PHE A 29 5.72 -0.45 4.74
CA PHE A 29 5.50 -1.35 5.87
C PHE A 29 4.03 -1.42 6.26
N ASP A 30 3.38 -0.28 6.49
CA ASP A 30 2.01 -0.22 6.98
C ASP A 30 1.04 -0.86 5.99
N TRP A 31 1.21 -0.57 4.70
CA TRP A 31 0.30 -1.07 3.68
C TRP A 31 0.56 -2.54 3.36
N LEU A 32 1.82 -3.02 3.35
CA LEU A 32 2.09 -4.45 3.20
C LEU A 32 1.64 -5.26 4.42
N ILE A 33 1.74 -4.73 5.65
CA ILE A 33 1.18 -5.39 6.84
C ILE A 33 -0.34 -5.53 6.69
N SER A 34 -1.01 -4.48 6.22
CA SER A 34 -2.45 -4.51 5.95
C SER A 34 -2.80 -5.57 4.89
N CYS A 35 -2.11 -5.59 3.75
CA CYS A 35 -2.25 -6.63 2.74
C CYS A 35 -2.01 -8.04 3.30
N LYS A 36 -0.91 -8.24 4.02
CA LYS A 36 -0.56 -9.53 4.63
C LYS A 36 -1.68 -10.03 5.54
N ASN A 37 -2.19 -9.17 6.40
CA ASN A 37 -3.27 -9.51 7.32
C ASN A 37 -4.58 -9.80 6.57
N ALA A 38 -4.92 -9.01 5.57
CA ALA A 38 -6.08 -9.24 4.71
C ALA A 38 -6.03 -10.61 4.02
N LEU A 39 -4.89 -10.94 3.40
CA LEU A 39 -4.67 -12.22 2.72
C LEU A 39 -4.66 -13.40 3.70
N LYS A 40 -4.02 -13.25 4.86
CA LYS A 40 -3.89 -14.32 5.86
C LYS A 40 -5.21 -14.63 6.56
N HIS A 41 -6.00 -13.60 6.86
CA HIS A 41 -7.19 -13.71 7.71
C HIS A 41 -8.51 -13.59 6.94
N ASN A 42 -8.45 -13.35 5.62
CA ASN A 42 -9.62 -13.10 4.77
C ASN A 42 -10.49 -11.95 5.31
N ILE A 43 -9.83 -10.85 5.67
CA ILE A 43 -10.44 -9.60 6.14
C ILE A 43 -10.16 -8.48 5.13
N PRO A 44 -10.87 -7.33 5.17
CA PRO A 44 -10.58 -6.21 4.29
C PRO A 44 -9.14 -5.71 4.42
N ALA A 45 -8.51 -5.41 3.28
CA ALA A 45 -7.29 -4.61 3.26
C ALA A 45 -7.67 -3.14 3.41
N SER A 46 -6.97 -2.39 4.25
CA SER A 46 -7.20 -0.95 4.40
C SER A 46 -5.90 -0.17 4.50
N PHE A 47 -5.83 0.93 3.76
CA PHE A 47 -4.71 1.86 3.77
C PHE A 47 -5.17 3.23 4.23
N PHE A 48 -4.39 3.83 5.12
CA PHE A 48 -4.53 5.23 5.46
C PHE A 48 -3.55 6.03 4.62
N LEU A 49 -4.07 7.09 4.01
CA LEU A 49 -3.36 8.06 3.20
C LEU A 49 -3.44 9.40 3.94
N GLU A 50 -2.28 9.96 4.25
CA GLU A 50 -2.17 11.31 4.80
C GLU A 50 -1.83 12.26 3.64
N LEU A 51 -2.61 13.35 3.51
CA LEU A 51 -2.54 14.30 2.39
C LEU A 51 -2.39 15.75 2.90
N GLU A 52 -1.52 15.98 3.88
CA GLU A 52 -1.27 17.31 4.47
C GLU A 52 -2.53 18.06 4.90
N GLY A 53 -3.28 17.44 5.81
CA GLY A 53 -4.49 18.01 6.40
C GLY A 53 -5.80 17.60 5.73
N GLU A 54 -5.73 16.89 4.61
CA GLU A 54 -6.79 15.98 4.15
C GLU A 54 -6.38 14.53 4.45
N SER A 55 -7.35 13.62 4.44
CA SER A 55 -7.07 12.20 4.69
C SER A 55 -7.91 11.32 3.79
N CYS A 56 -7.36 10.17 3.44
CA CYS A 56 -8.09 9.19 2.67
C CYS A 56 -7.94 7.79 3.28
N ILE A 57 -9.03 7.04 3.30
CA ILE A 57 -9.04 5.62 3.62
C ILE A 57 -9.37 4.86 2.35
N VAL A 58 -8.45 3.99 1.93
CA VAL A 58 -8.70 2.99 0.91
C VAL A 58 -9.07 1.70 1.62
N ALA A 59 -10.18 1.08 1.27
CA ALA A 59 -10.65 -0.19 1.85
C ALA A 59 -11.09 -1.14 0.74
N SER A 60 -10.53 -2.34 0.70
CA SER A 60 -10.77 -3.32 -0.36
C SER A 60 -11.17 -4.67 0.22
N TYR A 61 -12.28 -5.21 -0.28
CA TYR A 61 -12.77 -6.55 0.05
C TYR A 61 -13.77 -7.04 -1.00
N GLY A 62 -13.87 -8.36 -1.19
CA GLY A 62 -14.80 -8.91 -2.17
C GLY A 62 -14.36 -8.60 -3.60
N ASN A 63 -15.14 -7.84 -4.37
CA ASN A 63 -14.85 -7.48 -5.77
C ASN A 63 -14.60 -5.98 -5.98
N ASP A 64 -14.70 -5.17 -4.93
CA ASP A 64 -14.66 -3.72 -5.03
C ASP A 64 -13.65 -3.11 -4.06
N THR A 65 -13.14 -1.95 -4.43
CA THR A 65 -12.30 -1.11 -3.58
C THR A 65 -12.97 0.25 -3.41
N HIS A 66 -13.12 0.68 -2.16
CA HIS A 66 -13.68 1.96 -1.79
C HIS A 66 -12.59 2.92 -1.35
N ILE A 67 -12.72 4.17 -1.77
CA ILE A 67 -11.82 5.27 -1.46
C ILE A 67 -12.67 6.34 -0.79
N ILE A 68 -12.44 6.56 0.50
CA ILE A 68 -13.16 7.53 1.32
C ILE A 68 -12.21 8.70 1.54
N TYR A 69 -12.50 9.82 0.92
CA TYR A 69 -11.68 11.03 0.99
C TYR A 69 -12.34 12.05 1.90
N ASN A 70 -11.65 12.50 2.94
CA ASN A 70 -12.12 13.51 3.89
C ASN A 70 -11.49 14.86 3.54
N HIS A 71 -12.35 15.84 3.26
CA HIS A 71 -11.96 17.19 2.92
C HIS A 71 -11.70 18.04 4.16
N HIS A 72 -10.93 19.12 3.99
CA HIS A 72 -10.63 20.06 5.08
C HIS A 72 -11.87 20.69 5.74
N ASP A 73 -12.97 20.84 5.00
CA ASP A 73 -14.23 21.42 5.51
C ASP A 73 -15.09 20.41 6.28
N GLY A 74 -14.61 19.17 6.43
CA GLY A 74 -15.33 18.07 7.09
C GLY A 74 -16.30 17.33 6.18
N ALA A 75 -16.43 17.70 4.90
CA ALA A 75 -17.14 16.90 3.91
C ALA A 75 -16.34 15.63 3.57
N TYR A 76 -17.01 14.64 2.98
CA TYR A 76 -16.34 13.46 2.44
C TYR A 76 -16.86 13.11 1.06
N THR A 77 -16.00 12.49 0.25
CA THR A 77 -16.36 11.86 -1.02
C THR A 77 -16.06 10.36 -0.95
N LEU A 78 -16.94 9.58 -1.57
CA LEU A 78 -16.79 8.13 -1.70
C LEU A 78 -16.64 7.79 -3.18
N THR A 79 -15.49 7.24 -3.54
CA THR A 79 -15.25 6.66 -4.86
C THR A 79 -15.19 5.15 -4.74
N THR A 80 -15.89 4.42 -5.62
CA THR A 80 -15.83 2.96 -5.69
C THR A 80 -15.18 2.55 -6.99
N VAL A 81 -14.11 1.78 -6.90
CA VAL A 81 -13.42 1.16 -8.02
C VAL A 81 -13.89 -0.28 -8.13
N HIS A 82 -14.64 -0.56 -9.19
CA HIS A 82 -15.23 -1.88 -9.42
C HIS A 82 -14.24 -2.86 -10.04
N GLY A 83 -14.36 -4.14 -9.66
CA GLY A 83 -13.56 -5.22 -10.22
C GLY A 83 -12.09 -5.23 -9.78
N VAL A 84 -11.77 -4.45 -8.75
CA VAL A 84 -10.46 -4.46 -8.09
C VAL A 84 -10.67 -4.89 -6.65
N ASP A 85 -10.15 -6.06 -6.29
CA ASP A 85 -10.22 -6.59 -4.94
C ASP A 85 -8.90 -6.47 -4.18
N PHE A 86 -8.91 -6.97 -2.94
CA PHE A 86 -7.76 -6.90 -2.05
C PHE A 86 -6.57 -7.74 -2.53
N MET A 87 -6.78 -8.77 -3.36
CA MET A 87 -5.69 -9.52 -3.99
C MET A 87 -5.06 -8.70 -5.12
N ASP A 88 -5.87 -8.03 -5.94
CA ASP A 88 -5.38 -7.14 -7.00
C ASP A 88 -4.60 -5.97 -6.40
N LEU A 89 -5.17 -5.36 -5.35
CA LEU A 89 -4.55 -4.25 -4.64
C LEU A 89 -3.21 -4.67 -4.00
N SER A 90 -3.15 -5.86 -3.41
CA SER A 90 -1.91 -6.43 -2.86
C SER A 90 -0.86 -6.70 -3.95
N ALA A 91 -1.28 -7.26 -5.09
CA ALA A 91 -0.38 -7.55 -6.22
C ALA A 91 0.20 -6.26 -6.82
N MET A 92 -0.63 -5.24 -7.04
CA MET A 92 -0.20 -3.92 -7.51
C MET A 92 0.79 -3.28 -6.53
N LEU A 93 0.47 -3.29 -5.23
CA LEU A 93 1.34 -2.71 -4.21
C LEU A 93 2.71 -3.41 -4.14
N LEU A 94 2.72 -4.75 -4.13
CA LEU A 94 3.95 -5.55 -4.14
C LEU A 94 4.82 -5.24 -5.36
N LYS A 95 4.21 -5.11 -6.54
CA LYS A 95 4.91 -4.76 -7.78
C LYS A 95 5.63 -3.41 -7.66
N ASP A 96 4.94 -2.38 -7.18
CA ASP A 96 5.51 -1.03 -7.11
C ASP A 96 6.57 -0.90 -6.01
N ILE A 97 6.33 -1.51 -4.84
CA ILE A 97 7.33 -1.53 -3.75
C ILE A 97 8.59 -2.26 -4.20
N ARG A 98 8.47 -3.34 -4.98
CA ARG A 98 9.63 -4.04 -5.56
C ARG A 98 10.36 -3.20 -6.58
N LEU A 99 9.62 -2.55 -7.47
CA LEU A 99 10.19 -1.71 -8.52
C LEU A 99 11.05 -0.58 -7.93
N TYR A 100 10.59 0.00 -6.82
CA TYR A 100 11.25 1.12 -6.14
C TYR A 100 11.87 0.72 -4.80
N PHE A 101 12.30 -0.53 -4.65
CA PHE A 101 12.67 -1.11 -3.36
C PHE A 101 13.78 -0.33 -2.65
N GLU A 102 14.86 0.02 -3.34
CA GLU A 102 15.96 0.78 -2.73
C GLU A 102 15.55 2.23 -2.40
N ASP A 103 14.67 2.83 -3.19
CA ASP A 103 14.12 4.15 -2.88
C ASP A 103 13.26 4.09 -1.61
N TRP A 104 12.45 3.03 -1.42
CA TRP A 104 11.70 2.77 -0.18
C TRP A 104 12.56 2.38 1.03
N VAL A 105 13.77 1.89 0.81
CA VAL A 105 14.73 1.65 1.91
C VAL A 105 15.36 2.96 2.37
N THR A 106 15.58 3.89 1.45
CA THR A 106 16.39 5.10 1.71
C THR A 106 15.60 6.40 1.80
N TRP A 107 14.26 6.34 1.69
CA TRP A 107 13.41 7.54 1.57
C TRP A 107 13.53 8.53 2.74
N TYR A 108 13.82 8.08 3.97
CA TYR A 108 14.02 8.94 5.15
C TYR A 108 15.49 8.98 5.56
N ASN A 109 16.29 9.76 4.86
CA ASN A 109 17.75 9.79 5.06
C ASN A 109 18.24 10.83 6.08
N PHE A 110 17.37 11.68 6.62
CA PHE A 110 17.78 12.86 7.40
C PHE A 110 18.55 12.56 8.69
N GLU A 111 18.42 11.34 9.24
CA GLU A 111 19.12 10.93 10.47
C GLU A 111 19.50 9.43 10.48
N GLN A 112 19.46 8.76 9.32
CA GLN A 112 19.69 7.31 9.26
C GLN A 112 21.12 6.94 8.90
N THR A 113 21.60 5.87 9.53
CA THR A 113 22.89 5.27 9.24
C THR A 113 22.77 4.17 8.20
N GLU A 114 23.89 3.74 7.61
CA GLU A 114 23.86 2.55 6.74
C GLU A 114 23.40 1.28 7.47
N SER A 115 23.60 1.21 8.78
CA SER A 115 23.08 0.09 9.57
C SER A 115 21.55 0.11 9.68
N ASP A 116 20.93 1.30 9.69
CA ASP A 116 19.48 1.45 9.69
C ASP A 116 18.90 1.03 8.34
N PHE A 117 19.51 1.49 7.23
CA PHE A 117 19.11 1.06 5.89
C PHE A 117 19.30 -0.44 5.69
N ALA A 118 20.40 -1.02 6.17
CA ALA A 118 20.61 -2.47 6.12
C ALA A 118 19.52 -3.25 6.87
N ARG A 119 19.16 -2.82 8.09
CA ARG A 119 18.08 -3.43 8.88
C ARG A 119 16.73 -3.29 8.16
N ARG A 120 16.43 -2.10 7.65
CA ARG A 120 15.19 -1.82 6.91
C ARG A 120 15.08 -2.67 5.64
N ARG A 121 16.17 -2.81 4.89
CA ARG A 121 16.25 -3.65 3.69
C ARG A 121 15.89 -5.11 4.00
N VAL A 122 16.46 -5.67 5.07
CA VAL A 122 16.14 -7.04 5.51
C VAL A 122 14.67 -7.15 5.91
N ALA A 123 14.17 -6.21 6.71
CA ALA A 123 12.79 -6.23 7.19
C ALA A 123 11.76 -6.09 6.06
N LEU A 124 11.97 -5.14 5.13
CA LEU A 124 11.05 -4.92 4.01
C LEU A 124 11.09 -6.11 3.04
N LYS A 125 12.27 -6.69 2.78
CA LYS A 125 12.40 -7.89 1.95
C LYS A 125 11.63 -9.07 2.56
N ALA A 126 11.78 -9.32 3.86
CA ALA A 126 11.04 -10.37 4.54
C ALA A 126 9.52 -10.15 4.48
N LEU A 127 9.06 -8.91 4.67
CA LEU A 127 7.64 -8.56 4.59
C LEU A 127 7.07 -8.77 3.17
N ILE A 128 7.82 -8.43 2.13
CA ILE A 128 7.47 -8.71 0.73
C ILE A 128 7.31 -10.22 0.53
N GLU A 129 8.33 -11.02 0.90
CA GLU A 129 8.33 -12.47 0.73
C GLU A 129 7.16 -13.14 1.47
N GLU A 130 6.89 -12.73 2.71
CA GLU A 130 5.74 -13.21 3.49
C GLU A 130 4.41 -12.87 2.81
N THR A 131 4.24 -11.63 2.36
CA THR A 131 2.98 -11.17 1.75
C THR A 131 2.71 -11.90 0.43
N GLU A 132 3.76 -12.14 -0.37
CA GLU A 132 3.65 -12.93 -1.59
C GLU A 132 3.29 -14.38 -1.35
N ALA A 133 3.85 -15.00 -0.32
CA ALA A 133 3.50 -16.37 0.02
C ALA A 133 2.00 -16.50 0.33
N TYR A 134 1.43 -15.53 1.06
CA TYR A 134 -0.01 -15.50 1.31
C TYR A 134 -0.82 -15.21 0.04
N LEU A 135 -0.37 -14.26 -0.78
CA LEU A 135 -1.03 -13.90 -2.04
C LEU A 135 -1.08 -15.09 -3.02
N ALA A 136 0.04 -15.80 -3.19
CA ALA A 136 0.12 -16.98 -4.04
C ALA A 136 -0.79 -18.12 -3.52
N ALA A 137 -0.81 -18.34 -2.20
CA ALA A 137 -1.65 -19.36 -1.59
C ALA A 137 -3.16 -19.09 -1.80
N ILE A 138 -3.59 -17.84 -1.61
CA ILE A 138 -5.00 -17.47 -1.78
C ILE A 138 -5.42 -17.43 -3.25
N ALA A 139 -4.57 -16.91 -4.15
CA ALA A 139 -4.86 -16.87 -5.58
C ALA A 139 -5.04 -18.28 -6.16
N LYS A 140 -4.19 -19.22 -5.75
CA LYS A 140 -4.33 -20.64 -6.10
C LYS A 140 -5.64 -21.23 -5.58
N LYS A 141 -6.03 -20.91 -4.35
CA LYS A 141 -7.31 -21.37 -3.75
C LYS A 141 -8.53 -20.82 -4.50
N CYS A 142 -8.44 -19.58 -4.99
CA CYS A 142 -9.51 -18.89 -5.69
C CYS A 142 -9.48 -19.10 -7.22
N ASN A 143 -8.52 -19.84 -7.76
CA ASN A 143 -8.25 -19.95 -9.22
C ASN A 143 -8.14 -18.58 -9.92
N LYS A 144 -7.57 -17.59 -9.23
CA LYS A 144 -7.36 -16.24 -9.77
C LYS A 144 -5.99 -16.15 -10.44
N GLN A 145 -5.93 -15.57 -11.64
CA GLN A 145 -4.68 -15.13 -12.26
C GLN A 145 -4.39 -13.70 -11.79
N LEU A 146 -3.16 -13.46 -11.31
CA LEU A 146 -2.66 -12.18 -10.81
C LEU A 146 -1.58 -11.64 -11.75
#